data_AF-A0A1Y3RJA0-F1
#
_entry.id   AF-A0A1Y3RJA0-F1
#
_cell.length_a   1.000
_cell.length_b   1.000
_cell.length_c   1.000
_cell.angle_alpha   90.00
_cell.angle_beta   90.00
_cell.angle_gamma   90.00
#
_symmetry.space_group_name_H-M   'P 1'
#
loop_
_entity.id
_entity.type
_entity.pdbx_description
1 polymer ?
#
loop_
_entity_poly.entity_id
_entity_poly.type
_entity_poly.pdbx_seq_one_letter_code
_entity_poly.pdbx_strand_id
1 'polypeptide(L)' 'MLLRQERQAAVNRALTRLSPDEQTLFYRKYYYLQPTAQIAAELGTTERAVEGRLYRLKKRLRKLLGGEGYAGP' A
#
# COMPACT_ATOMS: atom_id res chain seq x y z
N MET A 1 -2.25 -15.46 20.10
CA MET A 1 -1.24 -15.54 19.01
C MET A 1 -1.84 -15.85 17.64
N LEU A 2 -2.88 -16.70 17.54
CA LEU A 2 -3.53 -17.09 16.27
C LEU A 2 -4.04 -15.89 15.44
N LEU A 3 -4.74 -14.94 16.08
CA LEU A 3 -5.29 -13.75 15.41
C LEU A 3 -4.26 -12.86 14.69
N ARG A 4 -3.01 -12.77 15.20
CA ARG A 4 -1.95 -11.98 14.56
C ARG A 4 -1.44 -12.66 13.30
N GLN A 5 -1.27 -13.98 13.34
CA GLN A 5 -0.79 -14.76 12.19
C GLN A 5 -1.81 -14.76 11.05
N GLU A 6 -3.11 -14.90 11.38
CA GLU A 6 -4.19 -14.82 10.39
C GLU A 6 -4.27 -13.46 9.70
N ARG A 7 -4.12 -12.37 10.48
CA ARG A 7 -4.06 -11.01 9.92
C ARG A 7 -2.84 -10.81 9.03
N GLN A 8 -1.67 -11.31 9.42
CA GLN A 8 -0.47 -11.23 8.60
C GLN A 8 -0.63 -12.03 7.29
N ALA A 9 -1.21 -13.23 7.36
CA ALA A 9 -1.51 -14.03 6.17
C ALA A 9 -2.50 -13.32 5.24
N ALA A 10 -3.52 -12.65 5.77
CA ALA A 10 -4.45 -11.85 4.98
C ALA A 10 -3.75 -10.67 4.27
N VAL A 11 -2.87 -9.95 4.98
CA VAL A 11 -2.06 -8.88 4.38
C VAL A 11 -1.14 -9.41 3.29
N ASN A 12 -0.42 -10.50 3.55
CA ASN A 12 0.46 -11.11 2.57
C ASN A 12 -0.32 -11.54 1.31
N ARG A 13 -1.49 -12.17 1.47
CA ARG A 13 -2.37 -12.53 0.34
C ARG A 13 -2.93 -11.31 -0.40
N ALA A 14 -3.13 -10.19 0.27
CA ALA A 14 -3.55 -8.95 -0.38
C ALA A 14 -2.40 -8.32 -1.18
N LEU A 15 -1.17 -8.37 -0.65
CA LEU A 15 0.03 -7.86 -1.34
C LEU A 15 0.34 -8.66 -2.62
N THR A 16 0.13 -9.98 -2.64
CA THR A 16 0.34 -10.79 -3.86
C THR A 16 -0.64 -10.46 -5.00
N ARG A 17 -1.73 -9.74 -4.71
CA ARG A 17 -2.72 -9.29 -5.70
C ARG A 17 -2.47 -7.88 -6.24
N LEU A 18 -1.43 -7.21 -5.73
CA LEU A 18 -0.95 -5.92 -6.25
C LEU A 18 -0.04 -6.15 -7.47
N SER A 19 0.00 -5.20 -8.40
CA SER A 19 0.99 -5.22 -9.48
C SER A 19 2.43 -5.10 -8.91
N PRO A 20 3.48 -5.48 -9.66
CA PRO A 20 4.86 -5.32 -9.21
C PRO A 20 5.18 -3.88 -8.77
N ASP A 21 4.76 -2.88 -9.55
CA ASP A 21 4.96 -1.46 -9.22
C ASP A 21 4.24 -1.04 -7.92
N GLU A 22 3.02 -1.53 -7.71
CA GLU A 22 2.27 -1.29 -6.48
C GLU A 22 2.98 -1.94 -5.28
N GLN A 23 3.46 -3.18 -5.41
CA GLN A 23 4.23 -3.85 -4.36
C GLN A 23 5.51 -3.07 -4.04
N THR A 24 6.28 -2.68 -5.05
CA THR A 24 7.50 -1.88 -4.85
C THR A 24 7.19 -0.56 -4.15
N LEU A 25 6.15 0.17 -4.57
CA LEU A 25 5.75 1.41 -3.93
C LEU A 25 5.32 1.20 -2.47
N PHE A 26 4.61 0.10 -2.19
CA PHE A 26 4.23 -0.28 -0.82
C PHE A 26 5.45 -0.56 0.06
N TYR A 27 6.39 -1.39 -0.41
CA TYR A 27 7.60 -1.71 0.35
C TYR A 27 8.46 -0.47 0.61
N ARG A 28 8.69 0.35 -0.42
CA ARG A 28 9.39 1.64 -0.28
C ARG A 28 8.75 2.51 0.80
N LYS A 29 7.43 2.69 0.76
CA LYS A 29 6.76 3.60 1.69
C LYS A 29 6.64 3.04 3.12
N TYR A 30 6.29 1.76 3.28
CA TYR A 30 5.89 1.21 4.59
C TYR A 30 6.92 0.29 5.23
N TYR A 31 7.74 -0.38 4.42
CA TYR A 31 8.78 -1.27 4.94
C TYR A 31 10.11 -0.53 5.11
N TYR A 32 10.53 0.22 4.09
CA TYR A 32 11.76 1.02 4.14
C TYR A 32 11.54 2.45 4.68
N LEU A 33 10.30 2.82 4.97
CA LEU A 33 9.93 4.16 5.49
C LEU A 33 10.46 5.31 4.61
N GLN A 34 10.61 5.07 3.32
CA GLN A 34 11.19 6.03 2.38
C GLN A 34 10.30 7.29 2.30
N PRO A 35 10.88 8.50 2.39
CA PRO A 35 10.14 9.75 2.22
C PRO A 35 9.47 9.85 0.85
N THR A 36 8.28 10.45 0.81
CA THR A 36 7.53 10.61 -0.46
C THR A 36 8.31 11.45 -1.48
N ALA A 37 8.99 12.51 -1.02
CA ALA A 37 9.93 13.30 -1.82
C ALA A 37 11.01 12.45 -2.49
N GLN A 38 11.63 11.53 -1.76
CA GLN A 38 12.67 10.67 -2.30
C GLN A 38 12.11 9.68 -3.33
N ILE A 39 10.96 9.08 -3.05
CA ILE A 39 10.26 8.20 -4.01
C ILE A 39 9.92 8.98 -5.30
N ALA A 40 9.44 10.21 -5.16
CA ALA A 40 9.09 11.06 -6.30
C ALA A 40 10.30 11.39 -7.18
N ALA A 41 11.42 11.76 -6.55
CA ALA A 41 12.69 12.02 -7.23
C ALA A 41 13.19 10.78 -8.01
N GLU A 42 13.18 9.60 -7.37
CA GLU A 42 13.62 8.34 -8.00
C GLU A 42 12.71 7.88 -9.14
N LEU A 43 11.41 8.23 -9.09
CA LEU A 43 10.44 7.91 -10.13
C LEU A 43 10.31 9.00 -11.21
N GLY A 44 11.06 10.10 -11.11
CA GLY A 44 10.95 11.23 -12.05
C GLY A 44 9.57 11.88 -12.07
N THR A 45 8.91 11.98 -10.92
CA THR A 45 7.53 12.50 -10.80
C THR A 45 7.38 13.45 -9.60
N THR A 46 6.17 13.95 -9.35
CA THR A 46 5.89 14.86 -8.23
C THR A 46 5.46 14.09 -6.99
N GLU A 47 5.69 14.65 -5.79
CA GLU A 47 5.19 14.06 -4.53
C GLU A 47 3.69 13.84 -4.57
N ARG A 48 2.94 14.79 -5.15
CA ARG A 48 1.49 14.71 -5.35
C ARG A 48 1.08 13.47 -6.17
N ALA A 49 1.84 13.15 -7.23
CA ALA A 49 1.58 11.96 -8.04
C ALA A 49 1.82 10.67 -7.24
N VAL A 50 2.90 10.64 -6.44
CA VAL A 50 3.20 9.51 -5.55
C VAL A 50 2.11 9.33 -4.49
N GLU A 51 1.67 10.40 -3.84
CA GLU A 51 0.56 10.39 -2.88
C GLU A 51 -0.73 9.84 -3.50
N GLY A 52 -1.06 10.28 -4.72
CA GLY A 52 -2.24 9.79 -5.45
C GLY A 52 -2.16 8.29 -5.74
N ARG A 53 -0.97 7.77 -6.10
CA ARG A 53 -0.72 6.33 -6.26
C ARG A 53 -0.87 5.59 -4.93
N LEU A 54 -0.27 6.10 -3.85
CA LEU A 54 -0.40 5.54 -2.50
C LEU A 54 -1.85 5.50 -2.01
N TYR A 55 -2.64 6.53 -2.31
CA TYR A 55 -4.06 6.58 -1.97
C TYR A 55 -4.85 5.46 -2.67
N ARG A 56 -4.69 5.31 -3.99
CA ARG A 56 -5.35 4.23 -4.75
C ARG A 56 -4.91 2.84 -4.26
N LEU A 57 -3.63 2.69 -3.95
CA LEU A 57 -3.07 1.47 -3.39
C LEU A 57 -3.71 1.12 -2.04
N LYS A 58 -3.81 2.07 -1.10
CA LYS A 58 -4.50 1.87 0.18
C LYS A 58 -5.97 1.49 -0.01
N LYS A 59 -6.67 2.16 -0.93
CA LYS A 59 -8.08 1.87 -1.25
C LYS A 59 -8.25 0.44 -1.77
N ARG A 60 -7.36 0.00 -2.66
CA ARG A 60 -7.34 -1.38 -3.19
C ARG A 60 -7.05 -2.40 -2.10
N LEU A 61 -6.04 -2.18 -1.26
CA LEU A 61 -5.74 -3.05 -0.12
C LEU A 61 -6.92 -3.18 0.83
N ARG A 62 -7.64 -2.09 1.13
CA ARG A 62 -8.85 -2.13 1.95
C ARG A 62 -9.91 -3.05 1.36
N LYS A 63 -10.17 -2.96 0.05
CA LYS A 63 -11.11 -3.85 -0.65
C LYS A 63 -10.68 -5.31 -0.57
N LEU A 64 -9.39 -5.58 -0.79
CA LEU A 64 -8.83 -6.95 -0.75
C LEU A 64 -8.86 -7.59 0.64
N LEU A 65 -8.81 -6.80 1.70
CA LEU A 65 -8.88 -7.26 3.09
C LEU A 65 -10.31 -7.37 3.63
N GLY A 66 -11.34 -7.23 2.78
CA GLY A 66 -12.75 -7.33 3.17
C GLY A 66 -13.30 -6.07 3.85
N GLY A 67 -12.62 -4.94 3.72
CA GLY A 67 -12.99 -3.66 4.34
C GLY A 67 -14.02 -2.83 3.56
N GLU A 68 -15.05 -3.44 2.97
CA GLU A 68 -16.13 -2.72 2.28
C GLU A 68 -17.05 -1.91 3.24
N GLY A 69 -16.73 -1.85 4.54
CA GLY A 69 -17.53 -1.15 5.57
C GLY A 69 -16.95 0.16 6.14
N TYR A 70 -15.89 0.76 5.57
CA TYR A 70 -15.39 2.06 6.05
C TYR A 70 -15.39 3.10 4.92
N ALA A 71 -16.58 3.68 4.69
CA ALA A 71 -16.69 5.06 4.27
C ALA A 71 -16.15 5.91 5.42
N GLY A 72 -14.86 6.26 5.34
CA GLY A 72 -14.30 7.27 6.23
C GLY A 72 -14.76 8.65 5.75
N PRO A 73 -15.05 9.58 6.68
CA PRO A 73 -15.59 10.91 6.40
C PRO A 73 -14.68 11.79 5.53
#